data_AF-A0A7V9R4M0-F1
#
_entry.id   AF-A0A7V9R4M0-F1
#
_cell.length_a   1.000
_cell.length_b   1.000
_cell.length_c   1.000
_cell.angle_alpha   90.00
_cell.angle_beta   90.00
_cell.angle_gamma   90.00
#
_symmetry.space_group_name_H-M   'P 1'
#
loop_
_entity.id
_entity.type
_entity.pdbx_description
1 polymer ?
#
loop_
_entity_poly.entity_id
_entity_poly.type
_entity_poly.pdbx_seq_one_letter_code
_entity_poly.pdbx_strand_id
1 'polypeptide(L)'
;MPAPKYPALRSIGTVYQIFAGVIALVTLVAIVLFRQSGLVVIICLVTGLAAVISFLALAEGIKVFVDIEHNTRTIIARLEARDDDNAG
;
A
#
# COMPACT_ATOMS: atom_id res chain seq x y z
N MET A 1 7.40 -4.87 -24.30
CA MET A 1 6.67 -5.00 -23.03
C MET A 1 5.75 -3.79 -22.89
N PRO A 2 4.45 -3.96 -22.56
CA PRO A 2 3.55 -2.83 -22.38
C PRO A 2 4.05 -1.94 -21.24
N ALA A 3 4.12 -0.64 -21.47
CA ALA A 3 4.59 0.33 -20.47
C ALA A 3 3.67 0.33 -19.22
N PRO A 4 4.20 0.57 -18.00
CA PRO A 4 3.38 0.68 -16.81
C PRO A 4 2.41 1.85 -16.96
N LYS A 5 1.11 1.57 -16.94
CA LYS A 5 0.05 2.55 -17.23
C LYS A 5 -0.29 3.46 -16.05
N TYR A 6 0.08 3.08 -14.81
CA TYR A 6 -0.18 3.88 -13.60
C TYR A 6 1.04 4.00 -12.68
N PRO A 7 2.12 4.64 -13.15
CA PRO A 7 3.29 4.87 -12.32
C PRO A 7 2.95 5.77 -11.11
N ALA A 8 2.06 6.75 -11.31
CA ALA A 8 1.63 7.67 -10.26
C ALA A 8 0.87 6.98 -9.11
N LEU A 9 -0.03 6.02 -9.40
CA LEU A 9 -0.73 5.27 -8.35
C LEU A 9 0.24 4.47 -7.49
N ARG A 10 1.26 3.87 -8.11
CA ARG A 10 2.29 3.13 -7.37
C ARG A 10 3.07 4.07 -6.43
N SER A 11 3.38 5.28 -6.89
CA SER A 11 3.99 6.32 -6.06
C SER A 11 3.10 6.73 -4.89
N ILE A 12 1.78 6.87 -5.10
CA ILE A 12 0.82 7.17 -4.02
C ILE A 12 0.82 6.06 -2.96
N GLY A 13 0.88 4.79 -3.39
CA GLY A 13 1.03 3.65 -2.47
C GLY A 13 2.28 3.79 -1.60
N THR A 14 3.42 4.15 -2.19
CA THR A 14 4.67 4.40 -1.43
C THR A 14 4.53 5.55 -0.44
N VAL A 15 3.87 6.64 -0.81
CA VAL A 15 3.63 7.79 0.08
C VAL A 15 2.84 7.36 1.32
N TYR A 16 1.80 6.54 1.17
CA TYR A 16 1.05 6.01 2.31
C TYR A 16 1.89 5.10 3.21
N GLN A 17 2.83 4.33 2.66
CA GLN A 17 3.77 3.55 3.48
C GLN A 17 4.72 4.44 4.28
N ILE A 18 5.19 5.54 3.68
CA ILE A 18 6.03 6.52 4.39
C ILE A 18 5.24 7.14 5.54
N PHE A 19 3.98 7.56 5.30
CA PHE A 19 3.13 8.08 6.36
C PHE A 19 2.87 7.08 7.48
N ALA A 20 2.68 5.80 7.15
CA ALA A 20 2.57 4.75 8.17
C ALA A 20 3.81 4.70 9.07
N GLY A 21 5.01 4.74 8.47
CA GLY A 21 6.27 4.79 9.20
C GLY A 21 6.43 6.06 10.06
N VAL A 22 6.04 7.22 9.53
CA VAL A 22 6.07 8.50 10.27
C VAL A 22 5.13 8.46 11.47
N ILE A 23 3.90 7.97 11.30
CA ILE A 23 2.94 7.86 12.39
C ILE A 23 3.44 6.88 13.46
N ALA A 24 3.96 5.71 13.06
CA ALA A 24 4.55 4.77 14.00
C ALA A 24 5.66 5.42 14.83
N LEU A 25 6.56 6.17 14.17
CA LEU A 25 7.64 6.88 14.84
C LEU A 25 7.11 7.97 15.79
N VAL A 26 6.17 8.80 15.35
CA VAL A 26 5.58 9.86 16.17
C VAL A 26 4.87 9.28 17.39
N THR A 27 4.11 8.19 17.23
CA THR A 27 3.46 7.50 18.35
C THR A 27 4.48 7.02 19.38
N LEU A 28 5.57 6.39 18.94
CA LEU A 28 6.62 5.91 19.84
C LEU A 28 7.33 7.07 20.56
N VAL A 29 7.71 8.11 19.83
CA VAL A 29 8.36 9.31 20.38
C VAL A 29 7.44 9.98 21.40
N ALA A 30 6.14 10.09 21.11
CA ALA A 30 5.18 10.69 22.02
C ALA A 30 5.07 9.91 23.35
N ILE A 31 5.02 8.58 23.27
CA ILE A 31 4.95 7.73 24.47
C ILE A 31 6.20 7.90 25.34
N VAL A 32 7.38 7.98 24.74
CA VAL A 32 8.65 8.09 25.47
C VAL A 32 8.85 9.48 26.08
N LEU A 33 8.52 10.55 25.36
CA LEU A 33 8.85 11.91 25.78
C LEU A 33 7.84 12.53 26.76
N PHE A 34 6.54 12.20 26.66
CA PHE A 34 5.50 12.93 27.38
C PHE A 34 5.11 12.35 28.75
N ARG A 35 5.84 11.34 29.28
CA ARG A 35 5.62 10.71 30.60
C ARG A 35 4.15 10.59 31.00
N GLN A 36 3.37 9.95 30.13
CA GLN A 36 1.92 9.87 30.27
C GLN A 36 1.51 8.80 31.29
N SER A 37 0.27 8.90 31.80
CA SER A 37 -0.30 7.85 32.65
C SER A 37 -0.53 6.56 31.85
N GLY A 38 -0.53 5.41 32.53
CA GLY A 38 -0.63 4.10 31.88
C GLY A 38 -1.87 3.95 30.98
N LEU A 39 -3.02 4.53 31.37
CA LEU A 39 -4.23 4.51 30.57
C LEU A 39 -4.06 5.28 29.25
N VAL A 40 -3.42 6.45 29.29
CA VAL A 40 -3.20 7.26 28.07
C VAL A 40 -2.22 6.56 27.14
N VAL A 41 -1.18 5.91 27.67
CA VAL A 41 -0.25 5.09 26.86
C VAL A 41 -1.00 3.98 26.11
N ILE A 42 -1.92 3.27 26.78
CA ILE A 42 -2.74 2.23 26.14
C ILE A 42 -3.57 2.83 24.99
N ILE A 43 -4.25 3.96 25.22
CA ILE A 43 -5.04 4.64 24.19
C ILE A 43 -4.16 5.05 23.01
N CYS A 44 -2.99 5.64 23.26
CA CYS A 44 -2.04 6.03 22.22
C CYS A 44 -1.53 4.84 21.41
N LEU A 45 -1.25 3.71 22.06
CA LEU A 45 -0.83 2.49 21.37
C LEU A 45 -1.93 1.95 20.48
N VAL A 46 -3.17 1.85 20.99
CA VAL A 46 -4.31 1.33 20.21
C VAL A 46 -4.61 2.23 19.02
N THR A 47 -4.73 3.53 19.26
CA THR A 47 -5.06 4.50 18.19
C THR A 47 -3.92 4.67 17.19
N GLY A 48 -2.67 4.73 17.65
CA GLY A 48 -1.49 4.79 16.79
C GLY A 48 -1.33 3.54 15.94
N LEU A 49 -1.48 2.35 16.53
CA LEU A 49 -1.43 1.09 15.79
C LEU A 49 -2.56 1.00 14.76
N ALA A 50 -3.79 1.36 15.13
CA ALA A 50 -4.92 1.39 14.21
C ALA A 50 -4.66 2.34 13.04
N ALA A 51 -4.09 3.52 13.28
CA ALA A 51 -3.71 4.45 12.23
C ALA A 51 -2.64 3.85 11.30
N VAL A 52 -1.56 3.27 11.85
CA VAL A 52 -0.49 2.62 11.06
C VAL A 52 -1.06 1.51 10.17
N ILE A 53 -1.88 0.63 10.73
CA ILE A 53 -2.52 -0.46 9.98
C ILE A 53 -3.41 0.10 8.87
N SER A 54 -4.16 1.16 9.13
CA SER A 54 -5.03 1.79 8.14
C SER A 54 -4.24 2.35 6.96
N PHE A 55 -3.12 3.04 7.22
CA PHE A 55 -2.23 3.55 6.18
C PHE A 55 -1.56 2.45 5.37
N LEU A 56 -1.11 1.36 6.02
CA LEU A 56 -0.56 0.20 5.32
C LEU A 56 -1.63 -0.51 4.48
N ALA A 57 -2.84 -0.67 5.00
CA ALA A 57 -3.95 -1.28 4.26
C ALA A 57 -4.29 -0.47 3.00
N LEU A 58 -4.30 0.86 3.07
CA LEU A 58 -4.47 1.73 1.91
C LEU A 58 -3.32 1.54 0.90
N ALA A 59 -2.07 1.52 1.37
CA ALA A 59 -0.91 1.33 0.50
C ALA A 59 -0.95 -0.01 -0.25
N GLU A 60 -1.22 -1.10 0.48
CA GLU A 60 -1.29 -2.44 -0.09
C GLU A 60 -2.52 -2.59 -1.00
N GLY A 61 -3.66 -2.01 -0.64
CA GLY A 61 -4.85 -2.00 -1.49
C GLY A 61 -4.60 -1.37 -2.87
N ILE A 62 -3.84 -0.26 -2.92
CA ILE A 62 -3.46 0.38 -4.19
C ILE A 62 -2.54 -0.53 -5.01
N LYS A 63 -1.54 -1.16 -4.38
CA LYS A 63 -0.62 -2.07 -5.08
C LYS A 63 -1.36 -3.26 -5.67
N VAL A 64 -2.21 -3.91 -4.89
CA VAL A 64 -3.02 -5.05 -5.33
C VAL A 64 -3.88 -4.66 -6.53
N PHE A 65 -4.52 -3.50 -6.50
CA PHE A 65 -5.33 -3.02 -7.63
C PHE A 65 -4.50 -2.83 -8.91
N VAL A 66 -3.34 -2.18 -8.80
CA VAL A 66 -2.42 -1.97 -9.93
C VAL A 66 -1.90 -3.29 -10.48
N ASP A 67 -1.56 -4.24 -9.61
CA ASP A 67 -1.03 -5.54 -9.98
C ASP A 67 -2.09 -6.40 -10.68
N ILE A 68 -3.35 -6.36 -10.21
CA ILE A 68 -4.48 -7.03 -10.88
C ILE A 68 -4.63 -6.50 -12.30
N GLU A 69 -4.67 -5.19 -12.50
CA GLU A 69 -4.83 -4.63 -13.85
C GLU A 69 -3.66 -5.02 -14.77
N HIS A 70 -2.43 -4.97 -14.26
CA HIS A 70 -1.25 -5.37 -15.02
C HIS A 70 -1.33 -6.84 -15.45
N ASN A 71 -1.75 -7.72 -14.54
CA ASN A 71 -1.92 -9.14 -14.81
C ASN A 71 -3.05 -9.38 -15.83
N THR A 72 -4.20 -8.71 -15.70
CA THR A 72 -5.30 -8.83 -16.67
C THR A 72 -4.87 -8.41 -18.07
N ARG A 73 -4.15 -7.29 -18.23
CA ARG A 73 -3.64 -6.85 -19.53
C ARG A 73 -2.65 -7.84 -20.14
N THR A 74 -1.77 -8.39 -19.30
CA THR A 74 -0.78 -9.38 -19.74
C THR A 74 -1.45 -10.67 -20.20
N ILE A 75 -2.52 -11.10 -19.52
CA ILE A 75 -3.31 -12.28 -19.93
C ILE A 75 -3.98 -12.03 -21.28
N ILE A 76 -4.65 -10.89 -21.47
CA ILE A 76 -5.33 -10.56 -22.73
C ILE A 76 -4.32 -10.55 -23.89
N ALA A 77 -3.19 -9.85 -23.74
CA ALA A 77 -2.17 -9.81 -24.79
C ALA A 77 -1.59 -11.20 -25.14
N ARG A 78 -1.52 -12.12 -24.16
CA ARG A 78 -1.08 -13.51 -24.41
C ARG A 78 -2.14 -14.35 -25.10
N LEU A 79 -3.43 -14.07 -24.87
CA LEU A 79 -4.52 -14.77 -25.54
C LEU A 79 -4.58 -14.34 -27.02
N GLU A 80 -4.49 -13.04 -27.28
CA GLU A 80 -4.44 -12.49 -28.65
C GLU A 80 -3.29 -13.11 -29.46
N ALA A 81 -2.07 -13.12 -28.89
CA ALA A 81 -0.91 -13.73 -29.56
C ALA A 81 -1.08 -15.23 -29.84
N ARG A 82 -1.77 -15.96 -28.95
CA ARG A 82 -2.03 -17.39 -29.12
C ARG A 82 -3.09 -17.66 -30.18
N ASP A 83 -4.10 -16.80 -30.30
CA ASP A 83 -5.14 -16.94 -31.32
C ASP A 83 -4.57 -16.65 -32.71
N ASP A 84 -3.67 -15.67 -32.83
CA ASP A 84 -2.92 -15.40 -34.07
C ASP A 84 -2.07 -16.60 -34.50
N ASP A 85 -1.36 -17.25 -33.56
CA ASP A 85 -0.56 -18.46 -33.82
C ASP A 85 -1.41 -19.67 -34.27
N ASN A 86 -2.67 -19.76 -33.85
CA ASN A 86 -3.57 -20.86 -34.23
C ASN A 86 -4.33 -20.60 -35.56
N ALA A 87 -4.30 -19.37 -36.06
CA ALA A 87 -5.00 -18.95 -37.28
C ALA A 87 -4.12 -18.97 -38.54
N GLY A 88 -2.80 -19.12 -38.40
CA GLY A 88 -1.82 -19.29 -39.48
C GLY A 88 -1.48 -20.75 -39.73
#